data_AF-A0A2G9UPE7-F1
#
_entry.id   AF-A0A2G9UPE7-F1
#
_cell.length_a   1.000
_cell.length_b   1.000
_cell.length_c   1.000
_cell.angle_alpha   90.00
_cell.angle_beta   90.00
_cell.angle_gamma   90.00
#
_symmetry.space_group_name_H-M   'P 1'
#
loop_
_entity.id
_entity.type
_entity.pdbx_description
1 polymer ?
#
loop_
_entity_poly.entity_id
_entity_poly.type
_entity_poly.pdbx_seq_one_letter_code
_entity_poly.pdbx_strand_id
1 'polypeptide(L)'
;MGRIPGTSDFKGLGHYRSAEEIPGIKVFRFDAPLYFANAELFILSVHNACGLNPVLVRSKLNERAAAESKSNQEQPVDASKAASDMQLRVVGRRVADASNDSVMEDPTEHVVTQLTHIIIDCSSIPYVDLMGKDALAQTYADYSTIDITVLMANCKGDRLWN
;
A
#
# COMPACT_ATOMS: atom_id res chain seq x y z
N MET A 1 4.65 6.75 -5.89
CA MET A 1 5.71 7.79 -5.97
C MET A 1 7.01 7.16 -5.50
N GLY A 2 8.15 7.63 -6.02
CA GLY A 2 9.49 7.21 -5.61
C GLY A 2 10.29 8.39 -5.06
N ARG A 3 11.21 8.12 -4.15
CA ARG A 3 12.15 9.08 -3.59
C ARG A 3 13.27 9.34 -4.61
N ILE A 4 13.72 10.58 -4.70
CA ILE A 4 14.94 10.93 -5.44
C ILE A 4 16.16 10.70 -4.54
N PRO A 5 17.14 9.85 -4.95
CA PRO A 5 18.35 9.61 -4.17
C PRO A 5 19.08 10.91 -3.82
N GLY A 6 19.52 11.01 -2.57
CA GLY A 6 20.21 12.20 -2.07
C GLY A 6 19.33 13.39 -1.70
N THR A 7 18.00 13.34 -1.90
CA THR A 7 17.08 14.44 -1.53
C THR A 7 15.92 13.96 -0.65
N SER A 8 15.09 14.90 -0.20
CA SER A 8 13.81 14.63 0.47
C SER A 8 12.62 14.59 -0.49
N ASP A 9 12.86 14.67 -1.80
CA ASP A 9 11.80 14.81 -2.79
C ASP A 9 11.23 13.46 -3.21
N PHE A 10 9.90 13.42 -3.34
CA PHE A 10 9.17 12.31 -3.93
C PHE A 10 8.56 12.73 -5.27
N LYS A 11 8.70 11.89 -6.29
CA LYS A 11 8.20 12.12 -7.65
C LYS A 11 7.46 10.92 -8.21
N GLY A 12 6.71 11.13 -9.29
CA GLY A 12 6.00 10.08 -9.99
C GLY A 12 6.95 9.04 -10.58
N LEU A 13 6.68 7.76 -10.30
CA LEU A 13 7.41 6.65 -10.92
C LEU A 13 7.08 6.64 -12.42
N GLY A 14 8.09 6.51 -13.28
CA GLY A 14 7.94 6.59 -14.74
C GLY A 14 8.06 8.00 -15.33
N HIS A 15 7.85 9.06 -14.54
CA HIS A 15 8.09 10.44 -14.99
C HIS A 15 9.53 10.92 -14.71
N TYR A 16 10.17 10.35 -13.69
CA TYR A 16 11.53 10.71 -13.28
C TYR A 16 12.37 9.43 -13.20
N ARG A 17 13.40 9.31 -14.05
CA ARG A 17 14.24 8.10 -14.14
C ARG A 17 14.95 7.76 -12.83
N SER A 18 15.27 8.77 -12.04
CA SER A 18 15.93 8.62 -10.75
C SER A 18 14.97 8.39 -9.57
N ALA A 19 13.66 8.32 -9.78
CA ALA A 19 12.71 8.08 -8.68
C ALA A 19 12.68 6.60 -8.32
N GLU A 20 12.99 6.29 -7.06
CA GLU A 20 13.11 4.92 -6.55
C GLU A 20 12.09 4.66 -5.44
N GLU A 21 11.45 3.48 -5.48
CA GLU A 21 10.60 3.06 -4.36
C GLU A 21 11.44 2.69 -3.14
N ILE A 22 10.92 2.98 -1.94
CA ILE A 22 11.54 2.54 -0.70
C ILE A 22 11.04 1.13 -0.39
N PRO A 23 11.92 0.15 -0.17
CA PRO A 23 11.50 -1.22 0.09
C PRO A 23 10.54 -1.30 1.29
N GLY A 24 9.45 -2.05 1.13
CA GLY A 24 8.38 -2.20 2.12
C GLY A 24 7.47 -0.99 2.35
N ILE A 25 7.66 0.12 1.62
CA ILE A 25 6.85 1.34 1.75
C ILE A 25 6.25 1.73 0.40
N LYS A 26 4.92 1.90 0.35
CA LYS A 26 4.23 2.46 -0.82
C LYS A 26 3.85 3.91 -0.56
N VAL A 27 4.33 4.84 -1.39
CA VAL A 27 3.88 6.24 -1.36
C VAL A 27 2.86 6.45 -2.47
N PHE A 28 1.61 6.75 -2.09
CA PHE A 28 0.47 6.94 -2.99
C PHE A 28 -0.01 8.39 -2.93
N ARG A 29 -0.29 8.99 -4.09
CA ARG A 29 -0.81 10.35 -4.22
C ARG A 29 -2.08 10.31 -5.04
N PHE A 30 -3.10 11.03 -4.58
CA PHE A 30 -4.38 11.16 -5.29
C PHE A 30 -4.56 12.61 -5.74
N ASP A 31 -4.53 12.83 -7.05
CA ASP A 31 -4.56 14.17 -7.66
C ASP A 31 -5.99 14.69 -7.88
N ALA A 32 -6.82 14.69 -6.84
CA ALA A 32 -8.20 15.20 -6.89
C ALA A 32 -8.74 15.56 -5.49
N PRO A 33 -9.81 16.39 -5.40
CA PRO A 33 -10.64 16.46 -4.18
C PRO A 33 -11.16 15.07 -3.81
N LEU A 34 -11.44 14.83 -2.54
CA LEU A 34 -11.99 13.54 -2.11
C LEU A 34 -13.41 13.73 -1.57
N TYR A 35 -14.39 13.26 -2.33
CA TYR A 35 -15.80 13.53 -2.09
C TYR A 35 -16.68 12.37 -2.54
N PHE A 36 -18.00 12.45 -2.31
CA PHE A 36 -18.93 11.34 -2.57
C PHE A 36 -18.78 10.69 -3.95
N ALA A 37 -18.52 11.48 -5.01
CA ALA A 37 -18.49 10.97 -6.38
C ALA A 37 -17.22 10.17 -6.71
N ASN A 38 -16.16 10.28 -5.91
CA ASN A 38 -14.88 9.60 -6.16
C ASN A 38 -14.28 8.88 -4.95
N ALA A 39 -15.01 8.81 -3.84
CA ALA A 39 -14.61 8.10 -2.61
C ALA A 39 -14.27 6.62 -2.89
N GLU A 40 -15.11 5.90 -3.63
CA GLU A 40 -14.84 4.50 -3.99
C GLU A 40 -13.66 4.36 -4.95
N LEU A 41 -13.53 5.28 -5.91
CA LEU A 41 -12.42 5.31 -6.85
C LEU A 41 -11.09 5.49 -6.14
N PHE A 42 -11.04 6.32 -5.10
CA PHE A 42 -9.86 6.49 -4.26
C PHE A 42 -9.41 5.16 -3.64
N ILE A 43 -10.31 4.44 -2.97
CA ILE A 43 -10.01 3.14 -2.34
C ILE A 43 -9.47 2.15 -3.39
N LEU A 44 -10.18 2.03 -4.53
CA LEU A 44 -9.76 1.16 -5.62
C LEU A 44 -8.37 1.55 -6.17
N SER A 45 -8.09 2.84 -6.27
CA SER A 45 -6.80 3.35 -6.73
C SER A 45 -5.66 3.01 -5.77
N VAL A 46 -5.91 3.07 -4.45
CA VAL A 46 -4.93 2.63 -3.44
C VAL A 46 -4.66 1.13 -3.58
N HIS A 47 -5.71 0.30 -3.73
CA HIS A 47 -5.56 -1.14 -3.92
C HIS A 47 -4.72 -1.46 -5.17
N ASN A 48 -5.04 -0.82 -6.29
CA ASN A 48 -4.32 -1.00 -7.54
C ASN A 48 -2.85 -0.55 -7.44
N ALA A 49 -2.58 0.57 -6.77
CA ALA A 49 -1.22 1.07 -6.57
C ALA A 49 -0.37 0.15 -5.67
N CYS A 50 -1.00 -0.52 -4.70
CA CYS A 50 -0.33 -1.50 -3.84
C CYS A 50 -0.24 -2.89 -4.49
N GLY A 51 -1.00 -3.14 -5.56
CA GLY A 51 -1.16 -4.48 -6.14
C GLY A 51 -1.89 -5.44 -5.21
N LEU A 52 -2.68 -4.91 -4.28
CA LEU A 52 -3.25 -5.65 -3.16
C LEU A 52 -4.63 -5.15 -2.79
N ASN A 53 -5.57 -6.07 -2.55
CA ASN A 53 -6.86 -5.77 -1.95
C ASN A 53 -6.92 -6.37 -0.53
N PRO A 54 -6.90 -5.55 0.55
CA PRO A 54 -6.86 -6.03 1.93
C PRO A 54 -8.07 -6.89 2.31
N VAL A 55 -9.27 -6.60 1.79
CA VAL A 55 -10.49 -7.36 2.08
C VAL A 55 -10.37 -8.80 1.58
N LEU A 56 -9.84 -8.98 0.36
CA LEU A 56 -9.63 -10.29 -0.24
C LEU A 56 -8.52 -11.08 0.47
N VAL A 57 -7.45 -10.39 0.89
CA VAL A 57 -6.35 -11.01 1.64
C VAL A 57 -6.87 -11.52 2.99
N ARG A 58 -7.61 -10.68 3.72
CA ARG A 58 -8.21 -11.06 5.01
C ARG A 58 -9.15 -12.26 4.88
N SER A 59 -10.01 -12.30 3.86
CA SER A 59 -10.89 -13.46 3.62
C SER A 59 -10.09 -14.76 3.49
N LYS A 60 -9.03 -14.73 2.67
CA LYS A 60 -8.16 -15.90 2.45
C LYS A 60 -7.42 -16.32 3.72
N LEU A 61 -6.96 -15.37 4.54
CA LEU A 61 -6.32 -15.66 5.83
C LEU A 61 -7.30 -16.37 6.77
N ASN A 62 -8.53 -15.85 6.88
CA ASN A 62 -9.56 -16.42 7.75
C ASN A 62 -9.99 -17.82 7.28
N GLU A 63 -10.15 -18.03 5.98
CA GLU A 63 -10.48 -19.35 5.41
C GLU A 63 -9.40 -20.40 5.74
N ARG A 64 -8.12 -20.03 5.69
CA ARG A 64 -7.00 -20.91 6.03
C ARG A 64 -6.94 -21.22 7.52
N ALA A 65 -7.06 -20.19 8.37
CA ALA A 65 -7.11 -20.38 9.82
C ALA A 65 -8.30 -21.27 10.24
N ALA A 66 -9.44 -21.14 9.56
CA ALA A 66 -10.62 -21.99 9.76
C ALA A 66 -10.42 -23.44 9.25
N ALA A 67 -9.59 -23.65 8.23
CA ALA A 67 -9.25 -24.99 7.74
C ALA A 67 -8.25 -25.69 8.67
N GLU A 68 -7.23 -24.96 9.15
CA GLU A 68 -6.20 -25.47 10.07
C GLU A 68 -6.78 -25.83 11.46
N SER A 69 -7.75 -25.04 11.93
CA SER A 69 -8.47 -25.35 13.17
C SER A 69 -9.40 -26.57 13.05
N LYS A 70 -9.81 -26.96 11.84
CA LYS A 70 -10.56 -28.20 11.60
C LYS A 70 -9.67 -29.44 11.47
N SER A 71 -8.39 -29.29 11.09
CA SER A 71 -7.44 -30.41 11.00
C SER A 71 -6.76 -30.77 12.33
N ASN A 72 -6.71 -29.86 13.30
CA ASN A 72 -5.99 -30.05 14.57
C ASN A 72 -6.85 -30.56 15.75
N GLN A 73 -7.91 -31.34 15.51
CA GLN A 73 -8.68 -31.98 16.60
C GLN A 73 -8.05 -33.26 17.18
N GLU A 74 -6.79 -33.56 16.88
CA GLU A 74 -6.01 -34.59 17.57
C GLU A 74 -4.74 -33.99 18.22
N GLN A 75 -4.83 -33.76 19.53
CA GLN A 75 -3.79 -33.45 20.54
C GLN A 75 -3.59 -31.97 20.98
N PRO A 76 -3.51 -31.71 22.32
CA PRO A 76 -3.33 -30.38 22.88
C PRO A 76 -1.84 -30.09 23.15
N VAL A 77 -1.27 -29.04 22.55
CA VAL A 77 -0.02 -28.41 23.03
C VAL A 77 0.00 -26.91 22.77
N ASP A 78 0.63 -26.21 23.71
CA ASP A 78 0.64 -24.78 24.03
C ASP A 78 0.47 -23.74 22.91
N ALA A 79 -0.48 -22.83 23.18
CA ALA A 79 -0.76 -21.64 22.41
C ALA A 79 0.23 -20.52 22.72
N SER A 80 1.41 -20.53 22.09
CA SER A 80 2.12 -19.28 21.82
C SER A 80 3.04 -19.42 20.61
N LYS A 81 2.92 -18.43 19.70
CA LYS A 81 3.77 -18.16 18.52
C LYS A 81 3.40 -18.89 17.22
N ALA A 82 2.37 -18.41 16.53
CA ALA A 82 2.15 -18.76 15.12
C ALA A 82 1.37 -17.68 14.34
N ALA A 83 1.74 -16.40 14.49
CA ALA A 83 1.03 -15.31 13.81
C ALA A 83 1.97 -14.25 13.19
N SER A 84 3.13 -14.64 12.66
CA SER A 84 4.08 -13.65 12.09
C SER A 84 4.76 -14.04 10.79
N ASP A 85 4.23 -14.97 9.99
CA ASP A 85 4.98 -15.44 8.81
C ASP A 85 4.17 -15.57 7.52
N MET A 86 3.43 -14.52 7.17
CA MET A 86 2.91 -14.39 5.80
C MET A 86 3.52 -13.16 5.12
N GLN A 87 4.70 -13.37 4.52
CA GLN A 87 5.46 -12.39 3.75
C GLN A 87 4.75 -12.07 2.44
N LEU A 88 3.98 -10.98 2.41
CA LEU A 88 3.21 -10.57 1.23
C LEU A 88 4.10 -9.77 0.27
N ARG A 89 4.61 -10.47 -0.74
CA ARG A 89 5.59 -9.98 -1.71
C ARG A 89 4.99 -8.89 -2.61
N VAL A 90 5.37 -7.63 -2.41
CA VAL A 90 5.16 -6.59 -3.42
C VAL A 90 6.39 -6.59 -4.32
N VAL A 91 6.20 -6.97 -5.58
CA VAL A 91 7.25 -6.82 -6.60
C VAL A 91 7.44 -5.32 -6.81
N GLY A 92 8.58 -4.80 -6.36
CA GLY A 92 9.01 -3.44 -6.72
C GLY A 92 9.11 -3.38 -8.24
N ARG A 93 8.10 -2.79 -8.88
CA ARG A 93 8.06 -2.70 -10.34
C ARG A 93 9.06 -1.62 -10.74
N ARG A 94 10.28 -2.02 -11.09
CA ARG A 94 11.11 -1.20 -11.98
C ARG A 94 10.40 -1.14 -13.32
N VAL A 95 9.82 0.01 -13.65
CA VAL A 95 9.32 0.24 -15.00
C VAL A 95 10.56 0.49 -15.86
N ALA A 96 11.04 -0.57 -16.53
CA ALA A 96 12.03 -0.46 -17.58
C ALA A 96 11.41 0.31 -18.77
N ASP A 97 12.22 1.19 -19.37
CA ASP A 97 11.85 2.02 -20.51
C ASP A 97 11.27 1.19 -21.66
N ALA A 98 10.23 1.73 -22.30
CA ALA A 98 9.74 1.26 -23.60
C ALA A 98 10.76 1.64 -24.70
N SER A 99 11.89 0.93 -24.75
CA SER A 99 12.79 0.91 -25.89
C SER A 99 13.14 -0.53 -26.21
N ASN A 100 12.80 -0.94 -27.44
CA ASN A 100 12.92 -2.29 -27.97
C ASN A 100 14.39 -2.62 -28.27
N ASP A 101 15.22 -2.78 -27.25
CA ASP A 101 16.60 -3.26 -27.39
C ASP A 101 16.84 -4.42 -26.43
N SER A 102 17.34 -5.54 -26.97
CA SER A 102 17.56 -6.78 -26.26
C SER A 102 18.80 -6.66 -25.37
N VAL A 103 18.63 -6.08 -24.18
CA VAL A 103 19.70 -6.03 -23.17
C VAL A 103 19.49 -7.18 -22.19
N MET A 104 20.50 -8.05 -22.10
CA MET A 104 20.52 -9.17 -21.17
C MET A 104 20.25 -8.69 -19.74
N GLU A 105 19.31 -9.37 -19.07
CA GLU A 105 18.96 -9.10 -17.66
C GLU A 105 20.19 -9.32 -16.76
N ASP A 106 20.73 -8.23 -16.23
CA ASP A 106 21.71 -8.25 -15.15
C ASP A 106 21.02 -8.75 -13.86
N PRO A 107 21.50 -9.82 -13.19
CA PRO A 107 20.85 -10.44 -12.03
C PRO A 107 21.05 -9.62 -10.75
N THR A 108 20.76 -8.32 -10.77
CA THR A 108 20.76 -7.50 -9.56
C THR A 108 19.54 -7.86 -8.71
N GLU A 109 19.81 -8.51 -7.58
CA GLU A 109 18.94 -8.86 -6.45
C GLU A 109 17.52 -8.27 -6.50
N HIS A 110 16.54 -9.11 -6.85
CA HIS A 110 15.15 -8.82 -6.51
C HIS A 110 15.00 -8.90 -4.99
N VAL A 111 15.19 -7.78 -4.29
CA VAL A 111 14.87 -7.69 -2.87
C VAL A 111 13.35 -7.76 -2.75
N VAL A 112 12.85 -8.97 -2.52
CA VAL A 112 11.45 -9.23 -2.23
C VAL A 112 11.16 -8.68 -0.84
N THR A 113 10.65 -7.45 -0.75
CA THR A 113 10.22 -6.87 0.53
C THR A 113 8.71 -6.97 0.70
N GLN A 114 8.29 -7.37 1.90
CA GLN A 114 6.89 -7.28 2.31
C GLN A 114 6.47 -5.82 2.47
N LEU A 115 5.29 -5.47 1.95
CA LEU A 115 4.70 -4.16 2.19
C LEU A 115 4.30 -4.08 3.66
N THR A 116 4.79 -3.06 4.36
CA THR A 116 4.50 -2.82 5.78
C THR A 116 3.82 -1.48 5.99
N HIS A 117 4.09 -0.50 5.12
CA HIS A 117 3.57 0.85 5.26
C HIS A 117 3.05 1.40 3.94
N ILE A 118 1.94 2.13 4.02
CA ILE A 118 1.39 2.96 2.95
C ILE A 118 1.39 4.40 3.44
N ILE A 119 1.94 5.31 2.65
CA ILE A 119 1.89 6.74 2.89
C ILE A 119 0.98 7.36 1.84
N ILE A 120 -0.09 7.99 2.28
CA ILE A 120 -1.04 8.72 1.42
C ILE A 120 -0.65 10.20 1.44
N ASP A 121 -0.11 10.70 0.33
CA ASP A 121 0.21 12.12 0.13
C ASP A 121 -1.07 12.90 -0.20
N CYS A 122 -1.54 13.66 0.78
CA CYS A 122 -2.73 14.49 0.69
C CYS A 122 -2.45 15.89 0.14
N SER A 123 -1.23 16.20 -0.33
CA SER A 123 -0.86 17.54 -0.81
C SER A 123 -1.75 18.06 -1.94
N SER A 124 -2.18 17.15 -2.83
CA SER A 124 -3.09 17.44 -3.95
C SER A 124 -4.57 17.44 -3.59
N ILE A 125 -4.95 17.09 -2.36
CA ILE A 125 -6.36 17.04 -1.95
C ILE A 125 -6.74 18.44 -1.46
N PRO A 126 -7.56 19.22 -2.19
CA PRO A 126 -7.97 20.55 -1.77
C PRO A 126 -9.00 20.55 -0.65
N TYR A 127 -9.92 19.58 -0.63
CA TYR A 127 -10.96 19.41 0.38
C TYR A 127 -11.39 17.94 0.46
N VAL A 128 -12.01 17.59 1.59
CA VAL A 128 -12.55 16.26 1.87
C VAL A 128 -13.97 16.41 2.43
N ASP A 129 -14.95 15.70 1.87
CA ASP A 129 -16.32 15.67 2.42
C ASP A 129 -16.52 14.50 3.41
N LEU A 130 -17.77 14.27 3.84
CA LEU A 130 -18.11 13.19 4.76
C LEU A 130 -17.79 11.80 4.19
N MET A 131 -18.07 11.54 2.92
CA MET A 131 -17.77 10.25 2.29
C MET A 131 -16.28 10.10 2.00
N GLY A 132 -15.59 11.21 1.70
CA GLY A 132 -14.16 11.22 1.53
C GLY A 132 -13.41 10.87 2.81
N LYS A 133 -13.83 11.41 3.98
CA LYS A 133 -13.24 11.00 5.25
C LYS A 133 -13.51 9.52 5.55
N ASP A 134 -14.68 9.02 5.18
CA ASP A 134 -15.06 7.62 5.40
C ASP A 134 -14.21 6.71 4.52
N ALA A 135 -13.93 7.11 3.29
CA ALA A 135 -13.01 6.37 2.41
C ALA A 135 -11.57 6.32 2.95
N LEU A 136 -11.06 7.41 3.52
CA LEU A 136 -9.75 7.42 4.18
C LEU A 136 -9.72 6.50 5.41
N ALA A 137 -10.75 6.60 6.25
CA ALA A 137 -10.87 5.76 7.44
C ALA A 137 -11.03 4.27 7.10
N GLN A 138 -11.83 3.96 6.08
CA GLN A 138 -12.01 2.60 5.56
C GLN A 138 -10.69 2.03 5.03
N THR A 139 -9.95 2.82 4.25
CA THR A 139 -8.63 2.42 3.74
C THR A 139 -7.69 2.09 4.90
N TYR A 140 -7.62 2.95 5.92
CA TYR A 140 -6.81 2.69 7.12
C TYR A 140 -7.23 1.38 7.81
N ALA A 141 -8.53 1.21 8.07
CA ALA A 141 -9.07 0.06 8.77
C ALA A 141 -8.79 -1.25 8.01
N ASP A 142 -9.04 -1.30 6.70
CA ASP A 142 -8.86 -2.50 5.91
C ASP A 142 -7.39 -2.95 5.87
N TYR A 143 -6.46 -2.04 5.61
CA TYR A 143 -5.03 -2.39 5.58
C TYR A 143 -4.50 -2.77 6.97
N SER A 144 -5.02 -2.17 8.05
CA SER A 144 -4.65 -2.58 9.42
C SER A 144 -5.02 -4.03 9.73
N THR A 145 -6.03 -4.60 9.05
CA THR A 145 -6.45 -5.99 9.28
C THR A 145 -5.47 -7.03 8.74
N ILE A 146 -4.48 -6.58 7.97
CA ILE A 146 -3.43 -7.41 7.39
C ILE A 146 -2.04 -6.85 7.75
N ASP A 147 -1.94 -6.19 8.90
CA ASP A 147 -0.71 -5.63 9.49
C ASP A 147 0.05 -4.63 8.60
N ILE A 148 -0.68 -3.90 7.75
CA ILE A 148 -0.13 -2.79 6.95
C ILE A 148 -0.57 -1.45 7.57
N THR A 149 0.40 -0.64 7.96
CA THR A 149 0.15 0.68 8.55
C THR A 149 -0.09 1.73 7.47
N VAL A 150 -1.19 2.47 7.57
CA VAL A 150 -1.48 3.60 6.67
C VAL A 150 -1.20 4.92 7.39
N LEU A 151 -0.37 5.77 6.78
CA LEU A 151 0.00 7.09 7.27
C LEU A 151 -0.50 8.16 6.29
N MET A 152 -0.98 9.28 6.81
CA MET A 152 -1.39 10.43 6.00
C MET A 152 -0.30 11.51 6.06
N ALA A 153 0.12 12.03 4.91
CA ALA A 153 1.13 13.08 4.79
C ALA A 153 0.54 14.32 4.12
N ASN A 154 1.11 15.51 4.41
CA ASN A 154 0.71 16.79 3.81
C ASN A 154 -0.80 17.12 3.90
N CYS A 155 -1.48 16.66 4.96
CA CYS A 155 -2.86 17.04 5.23
C CYS A 155 -2.94 18.55 5.48
N LYS A 156 -3.81 19.24 4.73
CA LYS A 156 -4.09 20.66 4.97
C LYS A 156 -5.02 20.78 6.16
N GLY A 157 -4.62 21.57 7.16
CA GLY A 157 -5.55 22.03 8.19
C GLY A 157 -6.44 23.14 7.63
N ASP A 158 -7.64 23.28 8.17
CA ASP A 158 -8.50 24.42 7.89
C ASP A 158 -7.76 25.72 8.21
N ARG A 159 -7.48 26.54 7.19
CA ARG A 159 -7.06 27.94 7.37
C ARG A 159 -8.28 28.82 7.63
N LEU A 160 -9.11 28.42 8.58
CA LEU A 160 -10.07 29.33 9.18
C LEU A 160 -9.29 30.07 10.28
N TRP A 161 -9.45 31.39 10.36
CA TRP A 161 -8.70 32.36 11.20
C TRP A 161 -7.42 32.94 10.58
N ASN A 162 -7.62 33.90 9.68
CA ASN A 162 -6.87 35.17 9.66
C ASN A 162 -7.88 36.30 9.44
#